data_AF-A0A950Z5I5-F1
#
_entry.id   AF-A0A950Z5I5-F1
#
_cell.length_a   1.000
_cell.length_b   1.000
_cell.length_c   1.000
_cell.angle_alpha   90.00
_cell.angle_beta   90.00
_cell.angle_gamma   90.00
#
_symmetry.space_group_name_H-M   'P 1'
#
loop_
_entity.id
_entity.type
_entity.pdbx_description
1 polymer ?
#
loop_
_entity_poly.entity_id
_entity_poly.type
_entity_poly.pdbx_seq_one_letter_code
_entity_poly.pdbx_strand_id
1 'polypeptide(L)'
;YRGTPQEFVSALKHGYLYQGQWYRWQQQPRGTPTFGLPPAAMIDFIQNHDQVANSARGQRVHELTSPGVYRAVTAVTLLAPGTPMLFQGQEFATSSRFLFFADHKPELARLVGKGRVEFLEQWRSLRTPDMRKCFADPGARETFECCRLDYGEVAKHAETYALHRDLLRLRREDEIISRQGAHGIDGAVLSESSFVIRFFSPGHDRDRLLVVNLGADLALSPAPEPLLATPPSMRWAKLWSSDDPEYGGCGTALFGDEESWRIPGQAALVLHPVYPDKSTETRIAQAQF
;
A
#
# COMPACT_ATOMS: atom_id res chain seq x y z
N TYR A 1 -4.82 8.60 12.93
CA TYR A 1 -4.92 8.60 11.46
C TYR A 1 -6.17 7.87 11.05
N ARG A 2 -6.73 8.19 9.89
CA ARG A 2 -7.98 7.63 9.36
C ARG A 2 -7.77 6.80 8.09
N GLY A 3 -6.57 6.76 7.53
CA GLY A 3 -6.24 6.11 6.27
C GLY A 3 -6.75 6.88 5.05
N THR A 4 -6.81 8.21 5.11
CA THR A 4 -7.33 9.01 3.98
C THR A 4 -6.24 9.23 2.92
N PRO A 5 -6.62 9.49 1.65
CA PRO A 5 -5.66 9.83 0.59
C PRO A 5 -4.67 10.94 0.97
N GLN A 6 -5.12 11.96 1.69
CA GLN A 6 -4.24 13.03 2.18
C GLN A 6 -3.16 12.51 3.13
N GLU A 7 -3.49 11.56 4.01
CA GLU A 7 -2.52 10.95 4.92
C GLU A 7 -1.48 10.11 4.14
N PHE A 8 -1.88 9.41 3.08
CA PHE A 8 -0.93 8.71 2.20
C PHE A 8 -0.02 9.69 1.46
N VAL A 9 -0.58 10.73 0.82
CA VAL A 9 0.20 11.75 0.11
C VAL A 9 1.21 12.42 1.04
N SER A 10 0.76 12.85 2.22
CA SER A 10 1.64 13.47 3.21
C SER A 10 2.72 12.51 3.71
N ALA A 11 2.38 11.23 3.94
CA ALA A 11 3.34 10.26 4.44
C ALA A 11 4.42 9.94 3.40
N LEU A 12 4.03 9.78 2.14
CA LEU A 12 4.98 9.47 1.06
C LEU A 12 5.93 10.65 0.79
N LYS A 13 5.41 11.90 0.86
CA LYS A 13 6.21 13.12 0.65
C LYS A 13 7.10 13.49 1.84
N HIS A 14 6.63 13.23 3.05
CA HIS A 14 7.23 13.78 4.26
C HIS A 14 7.60 12.72 5.31
N GLY A 15 7.54 11.43 5.01
CA GLY A 15 7.80 10.36 5.97
C GLY A 15 6.67 10.22 6.99
N TYR A 16 6.96 10.13 8.28
CA TYR A 16 5.89 9.97 9.29
C TYR A 16 5.04 11.25 9.42
N LEU A 17 3.75 11.07 9.73
CA LEU A 17 2.78 12.17 9.75
C LEU A 17 2.87 13.08 10.97
N TYR A 18 3.22 12.55 12.16
CA TYR A 18 3.39 13.35 13.38
C TYR A 18 4.78 13.99 13.40
N GLN A 19 4.85 15.27 13.06
CA GLN A 19 6.08 16.08 12.97
C GLN A 19 6.05 17.31 13.90
N GLY A 20 5.30 17.21 15.00
CA GLY A 20 5.07 18.29 15.97
C GLY A 20 3.59 18.60 16.22
N GLN A 21 2.67 17.97 15.48
CA GLN A 21 1.23 18.14 15.75
C GLN A 21 0.85 17.49 17.09
N TRP A 22 -0.25 17.97 17.67
CA TRP A 22 -0.78 17.44 18.94
C TRP A 22 -1.21 15.98 18.81
N TYR A 23 -0.69 15.12 19.70
CA TYR A 23 -1.06 13.71 19.76
C TYR A 23 -2.00 13.44 20.94
N ARG A 24 -3.27 13.17 20.62
CA ARG A 24 -4.34 13.00 21.61
C ARG A 24 -4.04 11.94 22.68
N TRP A 25 -3.34 10.87 22.34
CA TRP A 25 -3.10 9.74 23.26
C TRP A 25 -2.04 10.05 24.32
N GLN A 26 -0.98 10.79 23.96
CA GLN A 26 0.06 11.24 24.90
C GLN A 26 -0.20 12.65 25.45
N GLN A 27 -1.23 13.34 24.97
CA GLN A 27 -1.60 14.70 25.37
C GLN A 27 -0.45 15.70 25.27
N GLN A 28 0.36 15.58 24.22
CA GLN A 28 1.50 16.46 23.94
C GLN A 28 1.80 16.47 22.43
N PRO A 29 2.57 17.45 21.92
CA PRO A 29 3.14 17.40 20.58
C PRO A 29 3.95 16.11 20.36
N ARG A 30 3.83 15.49 19.18
CA ARG A 30 4.57 14.26 18.83
C ARG A 30 5.41 14.45 17.58
N GLY A 31 6.64 13.97 17.65
CA GLY A 31 7.59 13.89 16.54
C GLY A 31 8.22 15.24 16.18
N THR A 32 9.07 15.21 15.16
CA THR A 32 9.84 16.35 14.68
C THR A 32 9.78 16.42 13.16
N PRO A 33 9.97 17.60 12.55
CA PRO A 33 10.06 17.74 11.09
C PRO A 33 11.10 16.79 10.49
N THR A 34 10.77 16.20 9.34
CA THR A 34 11.63 15.25 8.61
C THR A 34 12.38 15.90 7.45
N PHE A 35 12.38 17.24 7.37
CA PHE A 35 12.98 17.99 6.28
C PHE A 35 14.46 17.61 6.07
N GLY A 36 14.82 17.30 4.83
CA GLY A 36 16.19 16.93 4.45
C GLY A 36 16.61 15.51 4.86
N LEU A 37 15.76 14.74 5.54
CA LEU A 37 16.05 13.33 5.78
C LEU A 37 15.95 12.55 4.45
N PRO A 38 16.88 11.63 4.18
CA PRO A 38 16.80 10.82 2.97
C PRO A 38 15.57 9.89 3.07
N PRO A 39 14.85 9.64 1.96
CA PRO A 39 13.69 8.76 1.96
C PRO A 39 13.99 7.38 2.56
N ALA A 40 15.18 6.83 2.31
CA ALA A 40 15.61 5.53 2.84
C ALA A 40 15.67 5.45 4.38
N ALA A 41 15.68 6.59 5.10
CA ALA A 41 15.57 6.62 6.56
C ALA A 41 14.16 6.32 7.08
N MET A 42 13.15 6.34 6.21
CA MET A 42 11.78 5.97 6.52
C MET A 42 11.59 4.49 6.22
N ILE A 43 11.15 3.71 7.21
CA ILE A 43 10.83 2.30 7.02
C ILE A 43 9.31 2.17 6.96
N ASP A 44 8.80 1.79 5.79
CA ASP A 44 7.37 1.69 5.52
C ASP A 44 6.91 0.23 5.53
N PHE A 45 5.79 -0.05 6.17
CA PHE A 45 5.21 -1.38 6.25
C PHE A 45 3.70 -1.33 6.45
N ILE A 46 3.03 -2.35 5.92
CA ILE A 46 1.59 -2.59 6.15
C ILE A 46 1.35 -3.75 7.10
N GLN A 47 2.39 -4.55 7.37
CA GLN A 47 2.39 -5.58 8.40
C GLN A 47 3.76 -5.62 9.08
N ASN A 48 3.75 -5.87 10.38
CA ASN A 48 4.90 -6.31 11.14
C ASN A 48 4.39 -7.17 12.30
N HIS A 49 5.29 -7.69 13.13
CA HIS A 49 4.92 -8.56 14.26
C HIS A 49 3.91 -7.87 15.20
N ASP A 50 4.10 -6.58 15.51
CA ASP A 50 3.22 -5.83 16.40
C ASP A 50 1.83 -5.58 15.79
N GLN A 51 1.77 -5.08 14.55
CA GLN A 51 0.51 -4.72 13.89
C GLN A 51 -0.38 -5.95 13.67
N VAL A 52 0.22 -7.14 13.50
CA VAL A 52 -0.53 -8.40 13.37
C VAL A 52 -0.83 -8.99 14.76
N ALA A 53 0.18 -9.21 15.61
CA ALA A 53 0.01 -9.90 16.90
C ALA A 53 -0.87 -9.14 17.88
N ASN A 54 -0.83 -7.80 17.88
CA ASN A 54 -1.64 -6.97 18.77
C ASN A 54 -3.09 -6.79 18.28
N SER A 55 -3.48 -7.50 17.22
CA SER A 55 -4.89 -7.78 16.94
C SER A 55 -5.35 -9.01 17.71
N ALA A 56 -6.60 -9.04 18.19
CA ALA A 56 -7.10 -10.16 18.99
C ALA A 56 -7.07 -11.51 18.27
N ARG A 57 -7.20 -11.51 16.94
CA ARG A 57 -7.27 -12.72 16.11
C ARG A 57 -5.99 -13.00 15.32
N GLY A 58 -4.97 -12.13 15.44
CA GLY A 58 -3.72 -12.29 14.67
C GLY A 58 -3.95 -12.30 13.16
N GLN A 59 -4.98 -11.59 12.67
CA GLN A 59 -5.33 -11.61 11.24
C GLN A 59 -4.38 -10.74 10.45
N ARG A 60 -4.05 -11.21 9.26
CA ARG A 60 -3.18 -10.48 8.34
C ARG A 60 -4.00 -9.51 7.51
N VAL A 61 -3.34 -8.49 6.97
CA VAL A 61 -4.02 -7.35 6.34
C VAL A 61 -4.93 -7.77 5.17
N HIS A 62 -4.57 -8.81 4.41
CA HIS A 62 -5.34 -9.31 3.28
C HIS A 62 -6.70 -9.92 3.68
N GLU A 63 -6.88 -10.31 4.94
CA GLU A 63 -8.15 -10.79 5.49
C GLU A 63 -9.02 -9.67 6.08
N LEU A 64 -8.45 -8.48 6.21
CA LEU A 64 -9.08 -7.31 6.83
C LEU A 64 -9.54 -6.28 5.79
N THR A 65 -9.32 -6.57 4.50
CA THR A 65 -9.63 -5.68 3.39
C THR A 65 -10.02 -6.47 2.15
N SER A 66 -10.44 -5.80 1.09
CA SER A 66 -10.73 -6.45 -0.18
C SER A 66 -9.43 -6.81 -0.93
N PRO A 67 -9.46 -7.84 -1.80
CA PRO A 67 -8.28 -8.21 -2.60
C PRO A 67 -7.69 -7.03 -3.40
N GLY A 68 -8.53 -6.23 -4.06
CA GLY A 68 -8.07 -5.08 -4.84
C GLY A 68 -7.35 -4.02 -4.00
N VAL A 69 -7.93 -3.64 -2.85
CA VAL A 69 -7.30 -2.67 -1.92
C VAL A 69 -5.99 -3.22 -1.39
N TYR A 70 -5.92 -4.52 -1.07
CA TYR A 70 -4.68 -5.16 -0.64
C TYR A 70 -3.58 -5.05 -1.71
N ARG A 71 -3.89 -5.34 -2.98
CA ARG A 71 -2.92 -5.19 -4.08
C ARG A 71 -2.48 -3.74 -4.27
N ALA A 72 -3.42 -2.80 -4.23
CA ALA A 72 -3.15 -1.37 -4.40
C ALA A 72 -2.23 -0.83 -3.29
N VAL A 73 -2.53 -1.14 -2.03
CA VAL A 73 -1.73 -0.71 -0.88
C VAL A 73 -0.37 -1.41 -0.84
N THR A 74 -0.28 -2.66 -1.31
CA THR A 74 1.00 -3.36 -1.51
C THR A 74 1.87 -2.64 -2.54
N ALA A 75 1.29 -2.18 -3.66
CA ALA A 75 1.99 -1.39 -4.66
C ALA A 75 2.51 -0.06 -4.09
N VAL A 76 1.67 0.67 -3.35
CA VAL A 76 2.08 1.91 -2.67
C VAL A 76 3.26 1.63 -1.75
N THR A 77 3.18 0.60 -0.91
CA THR A 77 4.25 0.26 0.05
C THR A 77 5.55 -0.09 -0.65
N LEU A 78 5.51 -0.92 -1.70
CA LEU A 78 6.72 -1.40 -2.37
C LEU A 78 7.32 -0.39 -3.35
N LEU A 79 6.55 0.56 -3.87
CA LEU A 79 7.04 1.58 -4.82
C LEU A 79 7.30 2.94 -4.15
N ALA A 80 6.88 3.14 -2.89
CA ALA A 80 7.16 4.34 -2.12
C ALA A 80 8.67 4.69 -2.07
N PRO A 81 9.04 5.97 -1.93
CA PRO A 81 10.44 6.37 -1.75
C PRO A 81 11.12 5.76 -0.51
N GLY A 82 10.35 5.51 0.56
CA GLY A 82 10.87 4.90 1.79
C GLY A 82 11.38 3.48 1.60
N THR A 83 12.08 2.95 2.59
CA THR A 83 12.57 1.57 2.64
C THR A 83 11.41 0.63 3.02
N PRO A 84 10.90 -0.21 2.10
CA PRO A 84 9.82 -1.11 2.43
C PRO A 84 10.30 -2.25 3.34
N MET A 85 9.47 -2.64 4.29
CA MET A 85 9.63 -3.85 5.10
C MET A 85 8.42 -4.76 4.92
N LEU A 86 8.68 -6.04 4.67
CA LEU A 86 7.67 -7.09 4.62
C LEU A 86 7.71 -7.92 5.90
N PHE A 87 6.55 -8.36 6.37
CA PHE A 87 6.46 -9.35 7.43
C PHE A 87 6.37 -10.77 6.84
N GLN A 88 7.05 -11.73 7.46
CA GLN A 88 7.16 -13.10 6.92
C GLN A 88 5.79 -13.69 6.52
N GLY A 89 5.71 -14.19 5.29
CA GLY A 89 4.49 -14.77 4.71
C GLY A 89 3.51 -13.76 4.11
N GLN A 90 3.79 -12.46 4.20
CA GLN A 90 3.00 -11.43 3.53
C GLN A 90 3.02 -11.61 2.01
N GLU A 91 4.17 -11.94 1.46
CA GLU A 91 4.43 -12.02 0.02
C GLU A 91 3.66 -13.13 -0.70
N PHE A 92 3.10 -14.10 0.04
CA PHE A 92 2.23 -15.14 -0.49
C PHE A 92 0.89 -15.21 0.26
N ALA A 93 0.45 -14.11 0.90
CA ALA A 93 -0.80 -14.04 1.66
C ALA A 93 -1.03 -15.28 2.54
N THR A 94 -0.06 -15.61 3.39
CA THR A 94 -0.14 -16.83 4.20
C THR A 94 -1.42 -16.86 5.04
N SER A 95 -2.04 -18.03 5.13
CA SER A 95 -3.23 -18.23 5.98
C SER A 95 -2.87 -18.33 7.46
N SER A 96 -1.60 -18.60 7.78
CA SER A 96 -1.09 -18.67 9.15
C SER A 96 -1.25 -17.33 9.86
N ARG A 97 -1.83 -17.39 11.08
CA ARG A 97 -1.98 -16.22 11.95
C ARG A 97 -0.61 -15.75 12.43
N PHE A 98 -0.59 -14.61 13.11
CA PHE A 98 0.53 -14.27 13.98
C PHE A 98 -0.01 -13.71 15.28
N LEU A 99 0.17 -14.44 16.37
CA LEU A 99 -0.33 -14.14 17.71
C LEU A 99 0.85 -13.94 18.65
N PHE A 100 0.57 -13.35 19.82
CA PHE A 100 1.53 -13.34 20.91
C PHE A 100 1.56 -14.70 21.61
N PHE A 101 2.70 -15.37 21.59
CA PHE A 101 2.95 -16.64 22.30
C PHE A 101 4.22 -16.53 23.14
N ALA A 102 4.27 -17.25 24.27
CA ALA A 102 5.38 -17.24 25.20
C ALA A 102 5.44 -18.54 25.99
N ASP A 103 6.64 -19.09 26.17
CA ASP A 103 6.87 -20.31 26.95
C ASP A 103 7.56 -19.96 28.28
N HIS A 104 6.75 -19.77 29.32
CA HIS A 104 7.22 -19.43 30.66
C HIS A 104 6.78 -20.47 31.69
N LYS A 105 7.51 -20.53 32.81
CA LYS A 105 7.12 -21.35 33.97
C LYS A 105 5.72 -20.93 34.49
N PRO A 106 4.96 -21.85 35.11
CA PRO A 106 3.52 -21.65 35.39
C PRO A 106 3.15 -20.34 36.10
N GLU A 107 3.94 -19.90 37.08
CA GLU A 107 3.69 -18.66 37.81
C GLU A 107 3.75 -17.43 36.89
N LEU A 108 4.80 -17.33 36.07
CA LEU A 108 5.01 -16.23 35.14
C LEU A 108 4.06 -16.33 33.94
N ALA A 109 3.76 -17.53 33.45
CA ALA A 109 2.80 -17.74 32.36
C ALA A 109 1.42 -17.17 32.71
N ARG A 110 0.95 -17.39 33.95
CA ARG A 110 -0.32 -16.81 34.43
C ARG A 110 -0.30 -15.28 34.45
N LEU A 111 0.81 -14.68 34.89
CA LEU A 111 0.97 -13.22 34.92
C LEU A 111 1.02 -12.63 33.50
N VAL A 112 1.73 -13.29 32.58
CA VAL A 112 1.82 -12.90 31.17
C VAL A 112 0.46 -13.00 30.48
N GLY A 113 -0.29 -14.08 30.69
CA GLY A 113 -1.65 -14.24 30.18
C GLY A 113 -2.57 -13.11 30.66
N LYS A 114 -2.56 -12.82 31.97
CA LYS A 114 -3.34 -11.71 32.54
C LYS A 114 -2.94 -10.36 31.94
N GLY A 115 -1.63 -10.06 31.89
CA GLY A 115 -1.13 -8.81 31.33
C GLY A 115 -1.47 -8.64 29.85
N ARG A 116 -1.49 -9.74 29.08
CA ARG A 116 -1.91 -9.72 27.68
C ARG A 116 -3.37 -9.33 27.52
N VAL A 117 -4.25 -9.90 28.35
CA VAL A 117 -5.68 -9.54 28.36
C VAL A 117 -5.86 -8.06 28.71
N GLU A 118 -5.23 -7.59 29.79
CA GLU A 118 -5.30 -6.19 30.23
C GLU A 118 -4.80 -5.22 29.15
N PHE A 119 -3.72 -5.57 28.44
CA PHE A 119 -3.21 -4.80 27.32
C PHE A 119 -4.22 -4.72 26.16
N LEU A 120 -4.87 -5.82 25.79
CA LEU A 120 -5.85 -5.83 24.70
C LEU A 120 -7.15 -5.09 25.05
N GLU A 121 -7.47 -4.95 26.34
CA GLU A 121 -8.68 -4.26 26.79
C GLU A 121 -8.67 -2.74 26.59
N GLN A 122 -7.54 -2.15 26.23
CA GLN A 122 -7.46 -0.74 25.85
C GLN A 122 -8.32 -0.42 24.61
N TRP A 123 -8.60 -1.43 23.76
CA TRP A 123 -9.49 -1.30 22.61
C TRP A 123 -10.92 -1.70 22.97
N ARG A 124 -11.87 -0.78 22.77
CA ARG A 124 -13.28 -0.97 23.18
C ARG A 124 -13.94 -2.23 22.61
N SER A 125 -13.66 -2.57 21.35
CA SER A 125 -14.18 -3.78 20.70
C SER A 125 -13.64 -5.06 21.34
N LEU A 126 -12.38 -5.06 21.76
CA LEU A 126 -11.71 -6.22 22.36
C LEU A 126 -12.11 -6.45 23.81
N ARG A 127 -12.59 -5.42 24.51
CA ARG A 127 -13.09 -5.52 25.89
C ARG A 127 -14.45 -6.22 26.00
N THR A 128 -15.13 -6.48 24.88
CA THR A 128 -16.45 -7.14 24.89
C THR A 128 -16.33 -8.58 25.40
N PRO A 129 -17.33 -9.10 26.17
CA PRO A 129 -17.30 -10.48 26.65
C PRO A 129 -17.20 -11.52 25.52
N ASP A 130 -17.76 -11.22 24.35
CA ASP A 130 -17.71 -12.12 23.20
C ASP A 130 -16.32 -12.19 22.58
N MET A 131 -15.62 -11.05 22.46
CA MET A 131 -14.24 -11.03 21.95
C MET A 131 -13.25 -11.65 22.93
N ARG A 132 -13.45 -11.48 24.24
CA ARG A 132 -12.57 -12.10 25.26
C ARG A 132 -12.51 -13.62 25.13
N LYS A 133 -13.59 -14.27 24.72
CA LYS A 133 -13.62 -15.73 24.47
C LYS A 133 -12.74 -16.17 23.29
N CYS A 134 -12.42 -15.23 22.38
CA CYS A 134 -11.56 -15.50 21.23
C CYS A 134 -10.08 -15.30 21.51
N PHE A 135 -9.69 -14.83 22.71
CA PHE A 135 -8.28 -14.60 23.03
C PHE A 135 -7.56 -15.94 23.19
N ALA A 136 -6.48 -16.10 22.45
CA ALA A 136 -5.59 -17.24 22.59
C ALA A 136 -4.79 -17.12 23.89
N ASP A 137 -4.57 -18.26 24.56
CA ASP A 137 -3.63 -18.35 25.67
C ASP A 137 -2.20 -18.27 25.12
N PRO A 138 -1.38 -17.26 25.51
CA PRO A 138 0.00 -17.16 25.05
C PRO A 138 0.86 -18.38 25.40
N GLY A 139 0.54 -19.10 26.48
CA GLY A 139 1.26 -20.30 26.92
C GLY A 139 0.82 -21.59 26.24
N ALA A 140 -0.29 -21.58 25.50
CA ALA A 140 -0.77 -22.77 24.80
C ALA A 140 0.08 -23.06 23.55
N ARG A 141 0.42 -24.33 23.35
CA ARG A 141 1.26 -24.78 22.23
C ARG A 141 0.61 -24.47 20.88
N GLU A 142 -0.70 -24.58 20.80
CA GLU A 142 -1.50 -24.33 19.60
C GLU A 142 -1.39 -22.87 19.14
N THR A 143 -1.20 -21.93 20.08
CA THR A 143 -0.98 -20.50 19.79
C THR A 143 0.30 -20.30 19.00
N PHE A 144 1.38 -21.00 19.36
CA PHE A 144 2.63 -21.00 18.58
C PHE A 144 2.47 -21.75 17.25
N GLU A 145 1.86 -22.93 17.28
CA GLU A 145 1.75 -23.79 16.08
C GLU A 145 0.95 -23.12 14.96
N CYS A 146 -0.13 -22.40 15.26
CA CYS A 146 -0.89 -21.66 14.26
C CYS A 146 -0.15 -20.44 13.66
N CYS A 147 0.98 -20.03 14.26
CA CYS A 147 1.85 -18.97 13.76
C CYS A 147 2.94 -19.47 12.80
N ARG A 148 3.09 -20.79 12.64
CA ARG A 148 4.07 -21.38 11.73
C ARG A 148 3.59 -21.25 10.30
N LEU A 149 4.48 -20.80 9.41
CA LEU A 149 4.19 -20.65 7.99
C LEU A 149 4.08 -22.02 7.30
N ASP A 150 3.08 -22.18 6.44
CA ASP A 150 3.04 -23.24 5.43
C ASP A 150 3.63 -22.69 4.11
N TYR A 151 4.89 -23.03 3.82
CA TYR A 151 5.54 -22.61 2.56
C TYR A 151 4.93 -23.27 1.31
N GLY A 152 4.13 -24.33 1.46
CA GLY A 152 3.34 -24.88 0.36
C GLY A 152 2.30 -23.90 -0.19
N GLU A 153 1.94 -22.87 0.59
CA GLU A 153 1.03 -21.80 0.16
C GLU A 153 1.60 -20.89 -0.91
N VAL A 154 2.92 -20.82 -1.09
CA VAL A 154 3.54 -20.03 -2.17
C VAL A 154 2.99 -20.45 -3.54
N ALA A 155 2.85 -21.76 -3.77
CA ALA A 155 2.28 -22.28 -5.00
C ALA A 155 0.75 -22.11 -5.05
N LYS A 156 0.06 -22.22 -3.91
CA LYS A 156 -1.40 -22.05 -3.82
C LYS A 156 -1.84 -20.60 -4.07
N HIS A 157 -1.02 -19.63 -3.63
CA HIS A 157 -1.28 -18.20 -3.71
C HIS A 157 -0.33 -17.53 -4.70
N ALA A 158 -0.11 -18.18 -5.85
CA ALA A 158 0.86 -17.78 -6.87
C ALA A 158 0.64 -16.33 -7.37
N GLU A 159 -0.60 -15.86 -7.45
CA GLU A 159 -0.96 -14.49 -7.85
C GLU A 159 -0.39 -13.44 -6.89
N THR A 160 -0.51 -13.65 -5.58
CA THR A 160 0.04 -12.72 -4.58
C THR A 160 1.57 -12.75 -4.58
N TYR A 161 2.15 -13.93 -4.81
CA TYR A 161 3.60 -14.07 -4.91
C TYR A 161 4.15 -13.39 -6.17
N ALA A 162 3.48 -13.55 -7.32
CA ALA A 162 3.80 -12.85 -8.55
C ALA A 162 3.73 -11.32 -8.37
N LEU A 163 2.66 -10.83 -7.73
CA LEU A 163 2.49 -9.41 -7.41
C LEU A 163 3.70 -8.85 -6.65
N HIS A 164 4.11 -9.49 -5.56
CA HIS A 164 5.24 -9.02 -4.75
C HIS A 164 6.57 -9.10 -5.53
N ARG A 165 6.80 -10.23 -6.22
CA ARG A 165 8.01 -10.41 -7.04
C ARG A 165 8.12 -9.31 -8.09
N ASP A 166 7.04 -9.01 -8.80
CA ASP A 166 7.06 -8.09 -9.93
C ASP A 166 7.10 -6.63 -9.48
N LEU A 167 6.47 -6.28 -8.35
CA LEU A 167 6.65 -4.97 -7.70
C LEU A 167 8.09 -4.77 -7.20
N LEU A 168 8.71 -5.79 -6.60
CA LEU A 168 10.12 -5.72 -6.17
C LEU A 168 11.07 -5.60 -7.37
N ARG A 169 10.78 -6.31 -8.47
CA ARG A 169 11.50 -6.16 -9.74
C ARG A 169 11.34 -4.75 -10.29
N LEU A 170 10.12 -4.22 -10.35
CA LEU A 170 9.83 -2.86 -10.81
C LEU A 170 10.58 -1.82 -9.95
N ARG A 171 10.53 -1.96 -8.63
CA ARG A 171 11.29 -1.10 -7.70
C ARG A 171 12.79 -1.11 -7.98
N ARG A 172 13.35 -2.28 -8.33
CA ARG A 172 14.80 -2.44 -8.57
C ARG A 172 15.22 -1.93 -9.95
N GLU A 173 14.43 -2.20 -10.98
CA GLU A 173 14.85 -2.10 -12.38
C GLU A 173 14.31 -0.86 -13.10
N ASP A 174 13.20 -0.28 -12.67
CA ASP A 174 12.69 0.94 -13.29
C ASP A 174 13.62 2.13 -13.00
N GLU A 175 14.03 2.84 -14.06
CA GLU A 175 15.03 3.91 -14.01
C GLU A 175 14.67 5.06 -13.06
N ILE A 176 13.38 5.29 -12.79
CA ILE A 176 12.90 6.40 -11.98
C ILE A 176 12.49 5.94 -10.58
N ILE A 177 11.73 4.85 -10.47
CA ILE A 177 11.29 4.33 -9.16
C ILE A 177 12.49 3.86 -8.33
N SER A 178 13.49 3.21 -8.96
CA SER A 178 14.71 2.75 -8.28
C SER A 178 15.54 3.89 -7.66
N ARG A 179 15.32 5.13 -8.11
CA ARG A 179 15.98 6.33 -7.55
C ARG A 179 15.33 6.81 -6.26
N GLN A 180 14.23 6.20 -5.82
CA GLN A 180 13.62 6.46 -4.52
C GLN A 180 13.34 7.95 -4.27
N GLY A 181 12.88 8.66 -5.31
CA GLY A 181 12.58 10.09 -5.23
C GLY A 181 13.80 11.02 -5.21
N ALA A 182 14.99 10.57 -5.63
CA ALA A 182 16.21 11.41 -5.69
C ALA A 182 16.05 12.69 -6.53
N HIS A 183 15.11 12.71 -7.47
CA HIS A 183 14.77 13.88 -8.30
C HIS A 183 13.47 14.56 -7.86
N GLY A 184 12.99 14.24 -6.66
CA GLY A 184 11.74 14.74 -6.09
C GLY A 184 10.55 13.84 -6.40
N ILE A 185 9.56 13.95 -5.53
CA ILE A 185 8.21 13.42 -5.74
C ILE A 185 7.20 14.51 -5.39
N ASP A 186 6.01 14.43 -5.98
CA ASP A 186 4.86 15.18 -5.52
C ASP A 186 3.61 14.30 -5.55
N GLY A 187 2.55 14.75 -4.89
CA GLY A 187 1.31 14.00 -4.79
C GLY A 187 0.12 14.90 -4.52
N ALA A 188 -1.03 14.46 -5.02
CA ALA A 188 -2.30 15.17 -4.91
C ALA A 188 -3.43 14.19 -4.64
N VAL A 189 -4.46 14.69 -3.94
CA VAL A 189 -5.70 13.96 -3.70
C VAL A 189 -6.65 14.22 -4.86
N LEU A 190 -7.19 13.16 -5.45
CA LEU A 190 -8.17 13.25 -6.54
C LEU A 190 -9.61 13.13 -6.04
N SER A 191 -9.82 12.39 -4.95
CA SER A 191 -11.13 12.20 -4.31
C SER A 191 -10.96 11.75 -2.86
N GLU A 192 -12.06 11.48 -2.16
CA GLU A 192 -12.02 10.93 -0.79
C GLU A 192 -11.32 9.57 -0.68
N SER A 193 -11.13 8.85 -1.79
CA SER A 193 -10.52 7.51 -1.84
C SER A 193 -9.41 7.37 -2.89
N SER A 194 -9.08 8.43 -3.63
CA SER A 194 -8.07 8.38 -4.69
C SER A 194 -7.03 9.49 -4.57
N PHE A 195 -5.80 9.15 -4.93
CA PHE A 195 -4.66 10.07 -4.98
C PHE A 195 -3.66 9.65 -6.06
N VAL A 196 -2.73 10.55 -6.34
CA VAL A 196 -1.60 10.30 -7.22
C VAL A 196 -0.29 10.62 -6.53
N ILE A 197 0.76 9.91 -6.94
CA ILE A 197 2.15 10.23 -6.64
C ILE A 197 2.91 10.26 -7.95
N ARG A 198 3.57 11.37 -8.23
CA ARG A 198 4.44 11.53 -9.38
C ARG A 198 5.88 11.45 -8.95
N PHE A 199 6.64 10.57 -9.58
CA PHE A 199 8.09 10.49 -9.46
C PHE A 199 8.70 11.23 -10.63
N PHE A 200 9.53 12.22 -10.34
CA PHE A 200 10.13 13.05 -11.36
C PHE A 200 11.43 12.43 -11.89
N SER A 201 11.65 12.66 -13.18
CA SER A 201 12.88 12.37 -13.90
C SER A 201 13.64 13.67 -14.21
N PRO A 202 14.97 13.65 -14.44
CA PRO A 202 15.66 14.81 -14.97
C PRO A 202 15.08 15.20 -16.33
N GLY A 203 14.40 16.35 -16.41
CA GLY A 203 13.77 16.84 -17.64
C GLY A 203 12.30 16.48 -17.83
N HIS A 204 11.69 15.73 -16.90
CA HIS A 204 10.26 15.36 -16.86
C HIS A 204 9.74 14.44 -17.98
N ASP A 205 10.57 14.07 -18.96
CA ASP A 205 10.21 13.26 -20.13
C ASP A 205 10.10 11.76 -19.84
N ARG A 206 10.56 11.34 -18.66
CA ARG A 206 10.55 9.94 -18.20
C ARG A 206 9.84 9.78 -16.86
N ASP A 207 8.99 10.72 -16.45
CA ASP A 207 8.29 10.63 -15.17
C ASP A 207 7.53 9.30 -14.98
N ARG A 208 7.24 8.96 -13.73
CA ARG A 208 6.29 7.89 -13.40
C ARG A 208 5.14 8.48 -12.63
N LEU A 209 3.92 8.08 -12.99
CA LEU A 209 2.72 8.48 -12.28
C LEU A 209 2.08 7.23 -11.67
N LEU A 210 2.12 7.15 -10.33
CA LEU A 210 1.38 6.17 -9.56
C LEU A 210 -0.01 6.74 -9.25
N VAL A 211 -1.04 6.14 -9.83
CA VAL A 211 -2.45 6.46 -9.57
C VAL A 211 -3.02 5.41 -8.64
N VAL A 212 -3.67 5.82 -7.55
CA VAL A 212 -4.24 4.91 -6.56
C VAL A 212 -5.70 5.28 -6.32
N ASN A 213 -6.58 4.29 -6.35
CA ASN A 213 -7.98 4.44 -5.98
C ASN A 213 -8.38 3.28 -5.08
N LEU A 214 -8.76 3.59 -3.84
CA LEU A 214 -9.16 2.62 -2.82
C LEU A 214 -10.68 2.47 -2.73
N GLY A 215 -11.44 3.24 -3.52
CA GLY A 215 -12.89 3.27 -3.55
C GLY A 215 -13.48 2.65 -4.81
N ALA A 216 -14.63 3.17 -5.25
CA ALA A 216 -15.26 2.81 -6.52
C ALA A 216 -14.60 3.52 -7.70
N ASP A 217 -14.92 3.10 -8.92
CA ASP A 217 -14.46 3.73 -10.16
C ASP A 217 -14.68 5.26 -10.12
N LEU A 218 -13.65 6.00 -10.53
CA LEU A 218 -13.65 7.45 -10.54
C LEU A 218 -13.51 7.96 -11.98
N ALA A 219 -14.48 8.77 -12.40
CA ALA A 219 -14.43 9.50 -13.67
C ALA A 219 -14.15 10.98 -13.41
N LEU A 220 -13.15 11.54 -14.09
CA LEU A 220 -12.82 12.96 -14.05
C LEU A 220 -12.91 13.55 -15.47
N SER A 221 -13.76 14.57 -15.64
CA SER A 221 -13.89 15.33 -16.88
C SER A 221 -14.38 16.76 -16.56
N PRO A 222 -13.53 17.80 -16.68
CA PRO A 222 -12.07 17.69 -16.84
C PRO A 222 -11.42 17.08 -15.59
N ALA A 223 -10.15 16.66 -15.69
CA ALA A 223 -9.35 16.28 -14.55
C ALA A 223 -8.48 17.49 -14.13
N PRO A 224 -8.87 18.27 -13.09
CA PRO A 224 -8.30 19.59 -12.83
C PRO A 224 -6.96 19.55 -12.07
N GLU A 225 -6.39 18.37 -11.82
CA GLU A 225 -5.14 18.19 -11.08
C GLU A 225 -3.93 18.25 -12.03
N PRO A 226 -3.06 19.28 -11.94
CA PRO A 226 -1.92 19.44 -12.86
C PRO A 226 -0.91 18.29 -12.82
N LEU A 227 -0.77 17.55 -11.72
CA LEU A 227 0.14 16.38 -11.67
C LEU A 227 -0.26 15.28 -12.66
N LEU A 228 -1.52 15.23 -13.10
CA LEU A 228 -2.01 14.33 -14.14
C LEU A 228 -1.55 14.73 -15.55
N ALA A 229 -1.10 15.96 -15.76
CA ALA A 229 -0.68 16.43 -17.07
C ALA A 229 0.51 15.61 -17.60
N THR A 230 0.46 15.24 -18.87
CA THR A 230 1.58 14.57 -19.54
C THR A 230 2.69 15.57 -19.83
N PRO A 231 3.95 15.12 -20.01
CA PRO A 231 4.97 15.97 -20.59
C PRO A 231 4.55 16.45 -22.00
N PRO A 232 5.07 17.60 -22.48
CA PRO A 232 4.69 18.14 -23.78
C PRO A 232 4.82 17.12 -24.92
N SER A 233 3.80 17.03 -25.78
CA SER A 233 3.75 16.13 -26.94
C SER A 233 3.76 14.63 -26.61
N MET A 234 3.45 14.24 -25.37
CA MET A 234 3.38 12.85 -24.93
C MET A 234 1.99 12.48 -24.39
N ARG A 235 1.72 11.18 -24.30
CA ARG A 235 0.57 10.61 -23.60
C ARG A 235 1.01 9.65 -22.51
N TRP A 236 0.16 9.40 -21.52
CA TRP A 236 0.39 8.33 -20.56
C TRP A 236 0.12 6.97 -21.20
N ALA A 237 1.01 6.00 -20.94
CA ALA A 237 0.78 4.60 -21.21
C ALA A 237 0.88 3.80 -19.90
N LYS A 238 0.13 2.70 -19.82
CA LYS A 238 0.17 1.79 -18.68
C LYS A 238 1.50 1.04 -18.66
N LEU A 239 2.30 1.25 -17.63
CA LEU A 239 3.50 0.47 -17.34
C LEU A 239 3.16 -0.78 -16.53
N TRP A 240 2.28 -0.63 -15.54
CA TRP A 240 1.90 -1.71 -14.62
C TRP A 240 0.51 -1.46 -14.00
N SER A 241 -0.21 -2.53 -13.65
CA SER A 241 -1.48 -2.47 -12.92
C SER A 241 -1.53 -3.50 -11.80
N SER A 242 -2.04 -3.10 -10.64
CA SER A 242 -2.35 -4.00 -9.54
C SER A 242 -3.54 -4.89 -9.84
N ASP A 243 -4.36 -4.54 -10.85
CA ASP A 243 -5.53 -5.31 -11.24
C ASP A 243 -5.27 -6.19 -12.46
N ASP A 244 -4.01 -6.44 -12.81
CA ASP A 244 -3.65 -7.42 -13.83
C ASP A 244 -4.14 -8.84 -13.45
N PRO A 245 -4.69 -9.64 -14.37
CA PRO A 245 -5.08 -11.03 -14.10
C PRO A 245 -3.95 -11.91 -13.56
N GLU A 246 -2.68 -11.61 -13.85
CA GLU A 246 -1.54 -12.32 -13.23
C GLU A 246 -1.50 -12.20 -11.70
N TYR A 247 -2.17 -11.18 -11.15
CA TYR A 247 -2.28 -10.91 -9.71
C TYR A 247 -3.70 -11.18 -9.17
N GLY A 248 -4.56 -11.87 -9.93
CA GLY A 248 -5.95 -12.14 -9.55
C GLY A 248 -6.87 -10.92 -9.67
N GLY A 249 -6.52 -9.97 -10.54
CA GLY A 249 -7.37 -8.82 -10.90
C GLY A 249 -8.23 -9.06 -12.15
N CYS A 250 -9.02 -8.06 -12.54
CA CYS A 250 -9.94 -8.14 -13.68
C CYS A 250 -9.40 -7.50 -14.96
N GLY A 251 -8.15 -7.06 -14.95
CA GLY A 251 -7.55 -6.22 -15.96
C GLY A 251 -7.84 -4.74 -15.74
N THR A 252 -7.15 -3.89 -16.48
CA THR A 252 -7.39 -2.45 -16.46
C THR A 252 -7.57 -1.96 -17.87
N ALA A 253 -8.73 -1.37 -18.14
CA ALA A 253 -9.00 -0.65 -19.36
C ALA A 253 -7.96 0.46 -19.56
N LEU A 254 -7.61 0.73 -20.82
CA LEU A 254 -6.67 1.78 -21.15
C LEU A 254 -7.23 3.15 -20.70
N PHE A 255 -6.35 3.99 -20.19
CA PHE A 255 -6.67 5.36 -19.83
C PHE A 255 -6.85 6.22 -21.08
N GLY A 256 -7.87 7.07 -21.08
CA GLY A 256 -7.88 8.29 -21.89
C GLY A 256 -8.17 8.08 -23.37
N ASP A 257 -9.35 7.56 -23.69
CA ASP A 257 -9.99 7.82 -24.98
C ASP A 257 -10.39 9.31 -25.00
N GLU A 258 -9.44 10.19 -25.34
CA GLU A 258 -9.49 11.65 -25.65
C GLU A 258 -10.34 12.63 -24.79
N GLU A 259 -11.28 12.20 -23.94
CA GLU A 259 -12.31 13.06 -23.30
C GLU A 259 -12.44 12.90 -21.77
N SER A 260 -11.89 11.84 -21.14
CA SER A 260 -12.01 11.65 -19.67
C SER A 260 -10.95 10.74 -19.03
N TRP A 261 -10.61 11.03 -17.78
CA TRP A 261 -9.85 10.10 -16.92
C TRP A 261 -10.81 9.12 -16.26
N ARG A 262 -10.64 7.82 -16.53
CA ARG A 262 -11.33 6.74 -15.82
C ARG A 262 -10.32 5.96 -15.00
N ILE A 263 -10.41 6.09 -13.68
CA ILE A 263 -9.53 5.43 -12.72
C ILE A 263 -10.32 4.26 -12.10
N PRO A 264 -9.92 3.00 -12.32
CA PRO A 264 -10.62 1.86 -11.75
C PRO A 264 -10.57 1.88 -10.22
N GLY A 265 -11.64 1.43 -9.59
CA GLY A 265 -11.75 1.26 -8.16
C GLY A 265 -10.83 0.17 -7.63
N GLN A 266 -10.45 0.29 -6.36
CA GLN A 266 -9.64 -0.69 -5.63
C GLN A 266 -8.37 -1.15 -6.39
N ALA A 267 -7.68 -0.21 -7.02
CA ALA A 267 -6.52 -0.49 -7.87
C ALA A 267 -5.43 0.58 -7.72
N ALA A 268 -4.20 0.18 -8.08
CA ALA A 268 -3.06 1.05 -8.25
C ALA A 268 -2.45 0.82 -9.65
N LEU A 269 -2.07 1.91 -10.31
CA LEU A 269 -1.57 1.90 -11.69
C LEU A 269 -0.29 2.72 -11.75
N VAL A 270 0.72 2.18 -12.44
CA VAL A 270 1.92 2.94 -12.77
C VAL A 270 1.85 3.29 -14.25
N LEU A 271 1.96 4.58 -14.54
CA LEU A 271 1.97 5.12 -15.89
C LEU A 271 3.35 5.70 -16.22
N HIS A 272 3.73 5.63 -17.49
CA HIS A 272 4.92 6.27 -18.03
C HIS A 272 4.56 7.06 -19.30
N PRO A 273 5.28 8.16 -19.60
CA PRO A 273 4.99 8.93 -20.79
C PRO A 273 5.54 8.23 -22.04
N VAL A 274 4.80 8.32 -23.14
CA VAL A 274 5.20 7.84 -24.47
C VAL A 274 4.84 8.86 -25.53
N TYR A 275 5.62 8.91 -26.61
CA TYR A 275 5.22 9.67 -27.80
C TYR A 275 4.01 8.99 -28.47
N PRO A 276 3.03 9.75 -28.98
CA PRO A 276 1.97 9.21 -29.82
C PRO A 276 2.57 8.54 -31.07
N ASP A 277 2.06 7.38 -31.47
CA ASP A 277 2.46 6.75 -32.73
C ASP A 277 2.00 7.61 -33.92
N LYS A 278 2.92 7.89 -34.86
CA LYS A 278 2.67 8.67 -36.09
C LYS A 278 1.54 8.09 -36.97
N SER A 279 1.22 6.79 -36.84
CA SER A 279 0.13 6.15 -37.59
C SER A 279 -1.27 6.55 -37.12
N THR A 280 -1.40 7.16 -35.94
CA THR A 280 -2.68 7.62 -35.41
C THR A 280 -3.09 8.96 -36.02
N GLU A 281 -2.13 9.82 -36.38
CA GLU A 281 -2.37 11.10 -37.07
C GLU A 281 -2.97 10.90 -38.46
N THR A 282 -2.62 9.82 -39.17
CA THR A 282 -3.16 9.55 -40.52
C THR A 282 -4.66 9.20 -40.51
N ARG A 283 -5.19 8.64 -39.41
CA ARG A 283 -6.64 8.37 -39.29
C ARG A 283 -7.46 9.63 -39.02
N ILE A 284 -6.88 10.61 -38.33
CA ILE A 284 -7.56 11.89 -38.04
C ILE A 284 -7.61 12.75 -39.32
N ALA A 285 -6.56 12.74 -40.14
CA ALA A 285 -6.55 13.46 -41.42
C ALA A 285 -7.53 12.89 -42.47
N GLN A 286 -7.94 11.61 -42.35
CA GLN A 286 -8.89 10.97 -43.26
C GLN A 286 -10.34 11.00 -42.77
N ALA A 287 -10.60 11.34 -41.50
CA ALA A 287 -11.94 11.48 -40.95
C ALA A 287 -12.52 12.91 -41.06
N GLN A 288 -11.75 13.84 -41.63
CA GLN A 288 -12.16 15.23 -41.90
C GLN A 288 -12.49 15.51 -43.38
N PHE A 289 -12.77 14.48 -44.17
CA PHE A 289 -13.31 14.60 -45.54
C PHE A 289 -14.59 13.80 -45.72
#